data_AF-A0A7J9D2A5-F1
#
_entry.id   AF-A0A7J9D2A5-F1
#
_cell.length_a   1.000
_cell.length_b   1.000
_cell.length_c   1.000
_cell.angle_alpha   90.00
_cell.angle_beta   90.00
_cell.angle_gamma   90.00
#
_symmetry.space_group_name_H-M   'P 1'
#
loop_
_entity.id
_entity.type
_entity.pdbx_description
1 polymer ?
#
loop_
_entity_poly.entity_id
_entity_poly.type
_entity_poly.pdbx_seq_one_letter_code
_entity_poly.pdbx_strand_id
1 'polypeptide(L)' 'MRDCPRYGASTETLVHALKGCPITRAILTLGGLDGRLLTKDYLYCIDWIEDVMRILEKKAGADFIAMLWNNQN' A
#
# COMPACT_ATOMS: atom_id res chain seq x y z
N MET A 1 16.63 5.82 8.78
CA MET A 1 16.71 6.53 7.49
C MET A 1 17.84 5.86 6.71
N ARG A 2 17.59 5.47 5.45
CA ARG A 2 18.32 4.49 4.61
C ARG A 2 17.94 3.04 4.89
N ASP A 3 17.45 2.24 3.95
CA ASP A 3 17.16 2.39 2.52
C ASP A 3 15.81 1.68 2.27
N CYS A 4 15.10 2.02 1.19
CA CYS A 4 14.01 1.16 0.69
C CYS A 4 14.49 0.47 -0.61
N PRO A 5 15.52 -0.41 -0.55
CA PRO A 5 15.75 -1.35 -1.63
C PRO A 5 14.64 -2.40 -1.48
N ARG A 6 13.96 -2.79 -2.55
CA ARG A 6 12.95 -3.86 -2.53
C ARG A 6 13.36 -4.93 -1.51
N TYR A 7 12.58 -5.03 -0.43
CA TYR A 7 12.93 -5.85 0.73
C TYR A 7 13.18 -7.27 0.18
N GLY A 8 14.25 -7.90 0.65
CA GLY A 8 14.91 -9.04 0.01
C GLY A 8 14.12 -10.36 0.02
N ALA A 9 12.85 -10.35 -0.36
CA ALA A 9 12.11 -11.55 -0.74
C ALA A 9 11.93 -11.52 -2.26
N SER A 10 12.37 -12.57 -2.94
CA SER A 10 12.19 -12.82 -4.38
C SER A 10 10.72 -12.81 -4.85
N THR A 11 9.78 -12.56 -3.95
CA THR A 11 8.34 -12.65 -4.14
C THR A 11 7.58 -11.72 -3.17
N GLU A 12 8.18 -10.59 -2.81
CA GLU A 12 7.44 -9.59 -2.04
C GLU A 12 6.34 -8.98 -2.92
N THR A 13 5.07 -9.15 -2.51
CA THR A 13 3.96 -8.53 -3.23
C THR A 13 4.05 -7.01 -3.09
N LEU A 14 3.59 -6.27 -4.10
CA LEU A 14 3.56 -4.81 -4.06
C LEU A 14 2.90 -4.28 -2.76
N VAL A 15 1.88 -4.97 -2.26
CA VAL A 15 1.23 -4.68 -0.97
C VAL A 15 2.19 -4.81 0.22
N HIS A 16 3.00 -5.86 0.28
CA HIS A 16 4.02 -5.99 1.32
C HIS A 16 5.08 -4.89 1.23
N ALA A 17 5.54 -4.54 0.03
CA ALA A 17 6.48 -3.43 -0.16
C ALA A 17 5.87 -2.09 0.31
N LEU A 18 4.58 -1.84 0.04
CA LEU A 18 3.87 -0.65 0.49
C LEU A 18 3.71 -0.60 2.02
N LYS A 19 3.44 -1.74 2.67
CA LYS A 19 3.37 -1.86 4.14
C LYS A 19 4.74 -1.84 4.81
N GLY A 20 5.79 -2.29 4.14
CA GLY A 20 7.15 -2.36 4.66
C GLY A 20 7.92 -1.05 4.54
N CYS A 21 7.66 -0.25 3.50
CA CYS A 21 8.41 0.98 3.24
C CYS A 21 7.93 2.14 4.15
N PRO A 22 8.80 2.73 5.00
CA PRO A 22 8.40 3.80 5.92
C PRO A 22 7.93 5.07 5.19
N ILE A 23 8.53 5.37 4.04
CA ILE A 23 8.16 6.52 3.20
C ILE A 23 6.76 6.32 2.63
N THR A 24 6.48 5.15 2.05
CA THR A 24 5.16 4.84 1.51
C THR A 24 4.11 4.85 2.60
N ARG A 25 4.38 4.27 3.78
CA ARG A 25 3.47 4.38 4.93
C ARG A 25 3.15 5.81 5.32
N ALA A 26 4.17 6.69 5.33
CA ALA A 26 3.97 8.10 5.63
C ALA A 26 3.09 8.79 4.57
N ILE A 27 3.35 8.55 3.28
CA ILE A 27 2.56 9.10 2.17
C ILE A 27 1.10 8.60 2.23
N LEU A 28 0.88 7.30 2.47
CA LEU A 28 -0.45 6.73 2.58
C LEU A 28 -1.22 7.29 3.77
N THR A 29 -0.56 7.43 4.93
CA THR A 29 -1.16 8.05 6.13
C THR A 29 -1.50 9.52 5.89
N LEU A 30 -0.61 10.28 5.24
CA LEU A 30 -0.84 11.67 4.83
C LEU A 30 -2.01 11.79 3.83
N GLY A 31 -2.16 10.80 2.94
CA GLY A 31 -3.26 10.69 1.98
C GLY A 31 -4.60 10.27 2.60
N GLY A 32 -4.69 10.14 3.91
CA GLY A 32 -5.94 9.81 4.62
C GLY A 32 -6.20 8.31 4.79
N LEU A 33 -5.22 7.45 4.48
CA LEU A 33 -5.35 6.02 4.72
C LEU A 33 -5.26 5.72 6.23
N ASP A 34 -6.26 5.02 6.77
CA ASP A 34 -6.27 4.62 8.18
C ASP A 34 -5.05 3.74 8.49
N GLY A 35 -4.27 4.13 9.51
CA GLY A 35 -3.10 3.39 9.97
C GLY A 35 -3.42 1.94 10.36
N ARG A 36 -4.68 1.63 10.72
CA ARG A 36 -5.15 0.26 10.98
C ARG A 36 -5.02 -0.64 9.76
N LEU A 37 -5.20 -0.09 8.54
CA LEU A 37 -5.01 -0.84 7.30
C LEU A 37 -3.55 -1.18 7.04
N LEU A 38 -2.62 -0.41 7.59
CA LEU A 38 -1.18 -0.64 7.47
C LEU A 38 -0.69 -1.70 8.47
N THR A 39 -1.40 -1.89 9.59
CA THR A 39 -1.03 -2.84 10.65
C THR A 39 -1.83 -4.13 10.65
N LYS A 40 -3.03 -4.15 10.04
CA LYS A 40 -3.87 -5.35 10.00
C LYS A 40 -3.23 -6.40 9.10
N ASP A 41 -3.22 -7.64 9.57
CA ASP A 41 -2.79 -8.79 8.77
C ASP A 41 -3.95 -9.27 7.91
N TYR A 42 -3.72 -9.29 6.62
CA TYR A 42 -4.66 -9.77 5.62
C TYR A 42 -4.11 -11.06 5.04
N LEU A 43 -4.95 -12.10 4.98
CA LEU A 43 -4.57 -13.36 4.37
C LEU A 43 -4.38 -13.21 2.87
N TYR A 44 -5.22 -12.39 2.22
CA TYR A 44 -5.13 -12.10 0.80
C TYR A 44 -4.93 -10.60 0.54
N CYS A 45 -4.11 -10.28 -0.46
CA CYS A 45 -3.87 -8.89 -0.88
C CYS A 45 -5.17 -8.21 -1.37
N ILE A 46 -6.11 -8.96 -1.95
CA ILE A 46 -7.38 -8.43 -2.45
C ILE A 46 -8.27 -7.90 -1.32
N ASP A 47 -8.32 -8.59 -0.18
CA ASP A 47 -9.07 -8.17 1.01
C ASP A 47 -8.56 -6.82 1.54
N TRP A 48 -7.24 -6.60 1.48
CA TRP A 48 -6.63 -5.32 1.85
C TRP A 48 -7.02 -4.22 0.87
N ILE A 49 -6.95 -4.49 -0.44
CA ILE A 49 -7.33 -3.53 -1.48
C ILE A 49 -8.81 -3.15 -1.34
N GLU A 50 -9.70 -4.11 -1.09
CA GLU A 50 -11.12 -3.83 -0.86
C GLU A 50 -11.35 -2.93 0.36
N ASP A 51 -10.70 -3.21 1.50
CA ASP A 51 -10.81 -2.37 2.69
C ASP A 51 -10.24 -0.95 2.43
N VAL A 52 -9.13 -0.82 1.70
CA VAL A 52 -8.56 0.48 1.28
C VAL A 52 -9.55 1.23 0.40
N MET A 53 -10.11 0.58 -0.61
CA MET A 53 -11.08 1.18 -1.55
C MET A 53 -12.40 1.54 -0.87
N ARG A 54 -12.77 0.89 0.24
CA ARG A 54 -13.94 1.24 1.04
C ARG A 54 -13.76 2.54 1.83
N ILE A 55 -12.51 2.87 2.20
CA ILE A 55 -12.19 4.09 2.95
C ILE A 55 -11.89 5.26 2.02
N LEU A 56 -11.24 5.00 0.89
CA LEU A 56 -10.90 6.03 -0.07
C LEU A 56 -12.15 6.53 -0.82
N GLU A 57 -12.20 7.85 -1.05
CA GLU A 57 -13.16 8.41 -2.00
C GLU A 57 -12.87 7.90 -3.42
N LYS A 58 -13.87 7.85 -4.29
CA LYS A 58 -13.74 7.31 -5.67
C LYS A 58 -12.52 7.81 -6.43
N LYS A 59 -12.21 9.10 -6.33
CA LYS A 59 -11.05 9.71 -7.01
C LYS A 59 -9.73 9.24 -6.40
N ALA A 60 -9.62 9.28 -5.07
CA ALA A 60 -8.44 8.81 -4.35
C ALA A 60 -8.20 7.30 -4.55
N GLY A 61 -9.27 6.50 -4.63
CA GLY A 61 -9.19 5.09 -4.97
C GLY A 61 -8.67 4.85 -6.39
N ALA A 62 -9.16 5.59 -7.38
CA ALA A 62 -8.64 5.50 -8.76
C ALA A 62 -7.17 5.92 -8.86
N ASP A 63 -6.79 7.02 -8.20
CA ASP A 63 -5.40 7.49 -8.14
C ASP A 63 -4.49 6.46 -7.44
N PHE A 64 -4.99 5.80 -6.40
CA PHE A 64 -4.30 4.72 -5.70
C PHE A 64 -4.07 3.50 -6.61
N ILE A 65 -5.09 3.02 -7.33
CA ILE A 65 -4.95 1.92 -8.29
C ILE A 65 -3.97 2.28 -9.42
N ALA A 66 -4.03 3.52 -9.93
CA ALA A 66 -3.09 3.99 -10.95
C ALA A 66 -1.64 4.02 -10.43
N MET A 67 -1.43 4.47 -9.19
CA MET A 67 -0.13 4.42 -8.52
C MET A 67 0.38 2.98 -8.37
N LEU A 68 -0.49 2.03 -7.99
CA LEU A 68 -0.12 0.61 -7.90
C LEU A 68 0.33 0.07 -9.26
N TRP A 69 -0.45 0.34 -10.30
CA TRP A 69 -0.17 -0.11 -11.65
C TRP A 69 1.14 0.45 -12.19
N ASN A 70 1.41 1.74 -11.96
CA ASN A 70 2.62 2.41 -12.42
C ASN A 70 3.91 1.94 -11.71
N ASN A 71 3.81 1.40 -10.49
CA ASN A 71 4.95 0.84 -9.75
C ASN A 71 5.20 -0.65 -10.06
N GLN A 72 4.34 -1.27 -10.87
CA GLN A 72 4.46 -2.68 -11.27
C GLN A 72 5.27 -2.88 -12.57
N ASN A 73 5.62 -1.80 -13.27
CA ASN A 73 6.41 -1.76 -14.51
C ASN A 73 7.80 -1.14 -14.26
#